data_AF-A0A091VR16-F1
#
_entry.id   AF-A0A091VR16-F1
#
_cell.length_a   1.000
_cell.length_b   1.000
_cell.length_c   1.000
_cell.angle_alpha   90.00
_cell.angle_beta   90.00
_cell.angle_gamma   90.00
#
_symmetry.space_group_name_H-M   'P 1'
#
loop_
_entity.id
_entity.type
_entity.pdbx_description
1 polymer ?
#
loop_
_entity_poly.entity_id
_entity_poly.type
_entity_poly.pdbx_seq_one_letter_code
_entity_poly.pdbx_strand_id
1 'polypeptide(L)'
;VARITVCGKTALAKEVFGETLNESRDPDRPPERYTARYYLKFNFLEQAFDRLSEAGFRMAACSSTGTCAFAPEQGGPADDKIWTSYTEYVFCRD
;
A
#
# COMPACT_ATOMS: atom_id res chain seq x y z
N VAL A 1 1.16 4.17 -11.09
CA VAL A 1 0.54 3.43 -9.97
C VAL A 1 -0.69 4.19 -9.47
N ALA A 2 -1.85 3.55 -9.35
CA ALA A 2 -3.09 4.26 -8.97
C ALA A 2 -3.06 4.78 -7.51
N ARG A 3 -2.37 4.07 -6.61
CA ARG A 3 -2.14 4.45 -5.21
C ARG A 3 -1.08 3.55 -4.59
N ILE A 4 -0.21 4.09 -3.73
CA ILE A 4 0.72 3.29 -2.92
C ILE A 4 0.10 3.09 -1.54
N THR A 5 -0.23 1.84 -1.19
CA THR A 5 -0.73 1.47 0.14
C THR A 5 0.42 1.20 1.09
N VAL A 6 0.24 1.54 2.37
CA VAL A 6 1.24 1.30 3.42
C VAL A 6 0.60 0.42 4.50
N CYS A 7 1.25 -0.71 4.77
CA CYS A 7 0.83 -1.70 5.75
C CYS A 7 1.95 -1.92 6.78
N GLY A 8 1.63 -1.94 8.07
CA GLY A 8 2.63 -2.14 9.13
C GLY A 8 2.26 -1.49 10.46
N LYS A 9 3.24 -1.44 11.37
CA LYS A 9 3.12 -0.74 12.66
C LYS A 9 2.97 0.76 12.41
N THR A 10 1.97 1.40 13.02
CA THR A 10 1.63 2.80 12.76
C THR A 10 2.76 3.76 13.11
N ALA A 11 3.48 3.52 14.23
CA ALA A 11 4.65 4.31 14.61
C ALA A 11 5.73 4.32 13.51
N LEU A 12 6.05 3.15 12.93
CA LEU A 12 7.06 3.03 11.89
C LEU A 12 6.63 3.72 10.59
N ALA A 13 5.36 3.55 10.19
CA ALA A 13 4.84 4.23 9.01
C ALA A 13 4.92 5.76 9.14
N LYS A 14 4.62 6.29 10.33
CA LYS A 14 4.71 7.74 10.62
C LYS A 14 6.16 8.23 10.66
N GLU A 15 7.07 7.44 11.23
CA GLU A 15 8.50 7.73 11.24
C GLU A 15 9.06 7.89 9.82
N VAL A 16 8.74 6.96 8.92
CA VAL A 16 9.29 6.94 7.55
C VAL A 16 8.63 7.97 6.63
N PHE A 17 7.30 8.06 6.67
CA PHE A 17 6.54 8.81 5.67
C PHE A 17 6.04 10.17 6.16
N GLY A 18 5.95 10.40 7.47
CA GLY A 18 5.55 11.68 8.05
C GLY A 18 4.33 12.29 7.36
N GLU A 19 4.45 13.55 6.94
CA GLU A 19 3.37 14.29 6.28
C GLU A 19 2.96 13.72 4.91
N THR A 20 3.77 12.87 4.29
CA THR A 20 3.42 12.23 3.01
C THR A 20 2.50 11.02 3.18
N LEU A 21 2.31 10.55 4.41
CA LEU A 21 1.34 9.52 4.77
C LEU A 21 -0.07 10.13 4.86
N ASN A 22 -1.05 9.42 4.32
CA ASN A 22 -2.46 9.76 4.44
C ASN A 22 -3.18 8.73 5.33
N GLU A 23 -3.69 9.22 6.46
CA GLU A 23 -4.32 8.41 7.49
C GLU A 23 -5.87 8.40 7.39
N SER A 24 -6.46 9.06 6.38
CA SER A 24 -7.90 9.34 6.35
C SER A 24 -8.83 8.12 6.35
N ARG A 25 -8.30 6.93 6.01
CA ARG A 25 -9.05 5.66 6.01
C ARG A 25 -9.03 4.92 7.34
N ASP A 26 -8.19 5.35 8.29
CA ASP A 26 -8.00 4.73 9.59
C ASP A 26 -7.39 5.74 10.60
N PRO A 27 -8.09 6.88 10.85
CA PRO A 27 -7.61 7.92 11.75
C PRO A 27 -7.51 7.43 13.21
N ASP A 28 -6.74 8.15 14.02
CA ASP A 28 -6.65 7.97 15.49
C ASP A 28 -6.14 6.60 15.95
N ARG A 29 -5.48 5.84 15.07
CA ARG A 29 -4.89 4.55 15.45
C ARG A 29 -3.67 4.75 16.37
N PRO A 30 -3.60 4.08 17.55
CA PRO A 30 -2.46 4.22 18.46
C PRO A 30 -1.12 3.80 17.84
N PRO A 31 0.02 4.40 18.24
CA PRO A 31 1.36 4.10 17.70
C PRO A 31 1.80 2.62 17.80
N GLU A 32 1.29 1.89 18.80
CA GLU A 32 1.62 0.48 19.01
C GLU A 32 0.81 -0.51 18.17
N ARG A 33 -0.20 -0.02 17.44
CA ARG A 33 -1.09 -0.87 16.63
C ARG A 33 -0.60 -0.96 15.18
N TYR A 34 -1.05 -2.01 14.50
CA TYR A 34 -0.82 -2.22 13.07
C TYR A 34 -2.01 -1.71 12.25
N THR A 35 -1.76 -1.33 10.99
CA THR A 35 -2.78 -0.98 9.99
C THR A 35 -2.41 -1.51 8.61
N ALA A 36 -3.42 -1.68 7.75
CA ALA A 36 -3.28 -1.98 6.34
C ALA A 36 -4.05 -0.97 5.46
N ARG A 37 -4.39 0.20 6.02
CA ARG A 37 -5.34 1.15 5.41
C ARG A 37 -4.73 2.50 5.05
N TYR A 38 -3.48 2.76 5.44
CA TYR A 38 -2.76 3.97 5.06
C TYR A 38 -2.35 3.94 3.59
N TYR A 39 -2.11 5.13 3.04
CA TYR A 39 -1.62 5.30 1.68
C TYR A 39 -0.80 6.58 1.55
N LEU A 40 0.06 6.66 0.54
CA LEU A 40 0.90 7.83 0.30
C LEU A 40 0.17 8.88 -0.54
N LYS A 41 0.49 10.16 -0.29
CA LYS A 41 -0.02 11.31 -1.06
C LYS A 41 0.60 11.40 -2.46
N PHE A 42 1.73 10.74 -2.69
CA PHE A 42 2.40 10.63 -3.99
C PHE A 42 2.28 9.20 -4.56
N ASN A 43 2.65 9.03 -5.83
CA ASN A 43 2.44 7.81 -6.60
C ASN A 43 3.70 7.29 -7.33
N PHE A 44 4.89 7.76 -6.96
CA PHE A 44 6.19 7.24 -7.39
C PHE A 44 6.69 6.17 -6.40
N LEU A 45 6.89 4.93 -6.85
CA LEU A 45 7.26 3.82 -5.96
C LEU A 45 8.69 3.99 -5.43
N GLU A 46 9.60 4.39 -6.32
CA GLU A 46 11.01 4.60 -6.05
C GLU A 46 11.19 5.63 -4.94
N GLN A 47 10.38 6.70 -4.94
CA GLN A 47 10.38 7.70 -3.86
C GLN A 47 9.99 7.09 -2.50
N ALA A 48 9.09 6.10 -2.47
CA ALA A 48 8.75 5.42 -1.22
C ALA A 48 9.89 4.48 -0.78
N PHE A 49 10.54 3.83 -1.74
CA PHE A 49 11.69 2.95 -1.49
C PHE A 49 12.90 3.72 -0.96
N ASP A 50 13.19 4.89 -1.53
CA ASP A 50 14.28 5.77 -1.08
C ASP A 50 14.07 6.17 0.38
N ARG A 51 12.86 6.62 0.75
CA ARG A 51 12.52 6.99 2.14
C ARG A 51 12.66 5.81 3.12
N LEU A 52 12.23 4.61 2.71
CA LEU A 52 12.39 3.41 3.52
C LEU A 52 13.88 3.07 3.71
N SER A 53 14.68 3.18 2.65
CA SER A 53 16.12 2.97 2.69
C SER A 53 16.83 3.98 3.60
N GLU A 54 16.49 5.26 3.52
CA GLU A 54 17.02 6.33 4.38
C GLU A 54 16.70 6.07 5.87
N ALA A 55 15.54 5.46 6.16
CA ALA A 55 15.13 5.06 7.51
C ALA A 55 15.70 3.70 7.97
N GLY A 56 16.62 3.11 7.20
CA GLY A 56 17.32 1.86 7.54
C GLY A 56 16.56 0.57 7.21
N PHE A 57 15.46 0.65 6.45
CA PHE A 57 14.76 -0.55 5.99
C PHE A 57 15.42 -1.13 4.73
N ARG A 58 15.39 -2.45 4.60
CA ARG A 58 15.85 -3.19 3.41
C ARG A 58 14.69 -3.96 2.80
N MET A 59 14.61 -4.00 1.47
CA MET A 59 13.61 -4.82 0.77
C MET A 59 13.96 -6.30 0.93
N ALA A 60 13.06 -7.08 1.51
CA ALA A 60 13.25 -8.50 1.80
C ALA A 60 12.58 -9.42 0.77
N ALA A 61 11.45 -8.99 0.20
CA ALA A 61 10.68 -9.77 -0.75
C ALA A 61 9.74 -8.88 -1.59
N CYS A 62 9.31 -9.40 -2.73
CA CYS A 62 8.21 -8.84 -3.51
C CYS A 62 7.33 -9.96 -4.09
N SER A 63 6.05 -9.66 -4.30
CA SER A 63 5.09 -10.58 -4.93
C SER A 63 4.05 -9.81 -5.72
N SER A 64 3.55 -10.42 -6.79
CA SER A 64 2.47 -9.87 -7.61
C SER A 64 1.37 -10.92 -7.75
N THR A 65 0.14 -10.53 -7.41
CA THR A 65 -1.05 -11.37 -7.53
C THR A 65 -2.02 -10.74 -8.53
N GLY A 66 -2.49 -11.52 -9.49
CA GLY A 66 -3.58 -11.13 -10.39
C GLY A 66 -4.90 -11.76 -9.93
N THR A 67 -5.96 -10.96 -9.82
CA THR A 67 -7.31 -11.43 -9.51
C THR A 67 -8.27 -10.99 -10.60
N CYS A 68 -9.22 -11.86 -10.96
CA CYS A 68 -10.34 -11.49 -11.82
C CYS A 68 -11.59 -11.28 -10.96
N ALA A 69 -12.30 -10.19 -11.20
CA ALA A 69 -13.63 -9.95 -10.64
C ALA A 69 -14.66 -9.90 -11.77
N PHE A 70 -15.87 -10.39 -11.47
CA PHE A 70 -17.01 -10.19 -12.35
C PHE A 70 -17.53 -8.77 -12.15
N ALA A 71 -17.72 -8.02 -13.25
CA ALA A 71 -18.39 -6.73 -13.16
C ALA A 71 -19.84 -6.95 -12.68
N PRO A 72 -20.34 -6.19 -11.69
CA PRO A 72 -21.75 -6.28 -11.31
C PRO A 72 -22.62 -5.91 -12.51
N GLU A 73 -23.65 -6.72 -12.81
CA GLU A 73 -24.57 -6.56 -13.94
C GLU A 73 -25.05 -5.11 -14.11
N GLN A 74 -24.39 -4.35 -14.98
CA GLN A 74 -24.92 -3.12 -15.56
C GLN A 74 -25.56 -3.47 -16.92
N GLY A 75 -26.42 -4.49 -16.97
CA GLY A 75 -27.24 -4.82 -18.15
C GLY A 75 -26.48 -5.12 -19.46
N GLY A 76 -25.16 -5.28 -19.43
CA GLY A 76 -24.31 -5.66 -20.57
C GLY A 76 -24.03 -7.16 -20.59
N PRO A 77 -23.50 -7.71 -21.70
CA PRO A 77 -23.19 -9.13 -21.82
C PRO A 77 -22.30 -9.60 -20.67
N ALA A 78 -22.62 -10.76 -20.08
CA ALA A 78 -22.03 -11.32 -18.87
C ALA A 78 -20.53 -11.73 -18.95
N ASP A 79 -19.76 -11.18 -19.90
CA ASP A 79 -18.40 -11.62 -20.23
C ASP A 79 -17.30 -10.58 -19.93
N ASP A 80 -17.65 -9.40 -19.41
CA ASP A 80 -16.69 -8.37 -19.04
C ASP A 80 -16.00 -8.71 -17.70
N LYS A 81 -14.94 -9.51 -17.78
CA LYS A 81 -14.04 -9.81 -16.64
C LYS A 81 -13.10 -8.64 -16.39
N ILE A 82 -13.15 -8.08 -15.18
CA ILE A 82 -12.21 -7.04 -14.74
C ILE A 82 -10.99 -7.74 -14.14
N TRP A 83 -9.81 -7.50 -14.72
CA TRP A 83 -8.54 -7.98 -14.20
C TRP A 83 -7.86 -6.91 -13.36
N THR A 84 -7.49 -7.26 -12.13
CA THR A 84 -6.72 -6.39 -11.24
C THR A 84 -5.47 -7.09 -10.77
N SER A 85 -4.32 -6.41 -10.87
CA SER A 85 -3.06 -6.87 -10.29
C SER A 85 -2.76 -6.10 -9.00
N TYR A 86 -2.31 -6.80 -7.97
CA TYR A 86 -1.79 -6.23 -6.73
C TYR A 86 -0.34 -6.67 -6.55
N THR A 87 0.58 -5.70 -6.44
CA THR A 87 2.00 -5.94 -6.21
C THR A 87 2.38 -5.41 -4.83
N GLU A 88 3.06 -6.24 -4.05
CA GLU A 88 3.51 -5.95 -2.69
C GLU A 88 5.02 -5.99 -2.61
N TYR A 89 5.58 -5.10 -1.80
CA TYR A 89 7.01 -5.01 -1.51
C TYR A 89 7.19 -5.02 0.01
N VAL A 90 7.92 -6.01 0.52
CA VAL A 90 8.14 -6.22 1.95
C VAL A 90 9.47 -5.62 2.35
N PHE A 91 9.44 -4.78 3.39
CA PHE A 91 10.62 -4.12 3.95
C PHE A 91 10.82 -4.52 5.41
N CYS A 92 12.07 -4.75 5.82
CA CYS A 92 12.45 -5.07 7.19
C CYS A 92 13.56 -4.14 7.70
N ARG A 93 13.57 -3.88 9.01
CA ARG A 93 14.62 -3.17 9.74
C ARG A 93 14.95 -4.00 10.97
N ASP A 94 16.24 -4.26 11.18
CA ASP A 94 16.76 -5.03 12.32
C ASP A 94 16.70 -4.22 13.63
#